data_AF-A0ABD6I611-F1
#
_entry.id   AF-A0ABD6I611-F1
#
_cell.length_a   1.000
_cell.length_b   1.000
_cell.length_c   1.000
_cell.angle_alpha   90.00
_cell.angle_beta   90.00
_cell.angle_gamma   90.00
#
_symmetry.space_group_name_H-M   'P 1'
#
loop_
_entity.id
_entity.type
_entity.pdbx_description
1 polymer ?
#
loop_
_entity_poly.entity_id
_entity_poly.type
_entity_poly.pdbx_seq_one_letter_code
_entity_poly.pdbx_strand_id
1 'polypeptide(L)'
;MNSSAMPSRLAVVFSANGDKNTIPVNSTTETLADGLATMDSGFPPLTRIPLAAGGKPPRGEDFNGIFNDSFKRHQWAQAGGSYPYDADFSAAIGGYPKGAVLINSSRDGFWQSIVENNLTNPDAGGVGWINYSSGRLLNVQTFFSSGNYTPTPGTKSVVVEMVGGGGGSDMAPATGAGQVSIVSGGGAGAYAKGRFLVNFTSVWVSVGTGGQGGVVGTPMGSAGVASAFGSLMSAPGGTRGYSAGPANPPFPPQGNVASNGPTGANIIGSPGAPSIPAYANATQSFLGSPGASSFYGGGGWVPSFGDPAVDGQAYGSGASGSSQRPSSPAVNGARGKSGIVVIYEYS
;
A
#
# COMPACT_ATOMS: atom_id res chain seq x y z
N MET A 1 -26.23 26.79 2.94
CA MET A 1 -25.83 26.70 4.37
C MET A 1 -24.34 26.42 4.44
N ASN A 2 -23.59 27.14 5.28
CA ASN A 2 -22.16 26.90 5.52
C ASN A 2 -22.00 25.90 6.68
N SER A 3 -20.90 25.15 6.75
CA SER A 3 -20.59 24.21 7.85
C SER A 3 -20.57 24.89 9.21
N SER A 4 -20.26 26.19 9.27
CA SER A 4 -20.35 27.01 10.49
C SER A 4 -21.78 27.25 11.00
N ALA A 5 -22.80 26.97 10.18
CA ALA A 5 -24.21 27.06 10.55
C ALA A 5 -24.81 25.71 10.97
N MET A 6 -23.97 24.69 11.24
CA MET A 6 -24.44 23.38 11.70
C MET A 6 -25.15 23.52 13.06
N PRO A 7 -26.41 23.08 13.20
CA PRO A 7 -27.13 23.10 14.47
C PRO A 7 -26.45 22.25 15.55
N SER A 8 -26.76 22.53 16.82
CA SER A 8 -26.32 21.68 17.93
C SER A 8 -26.94 20.28 17.84
N ARG A 9 -26.21 19.28 18.36
CA ARG A 9 -26.71 17.90 18.45
C ARG A 9 -27.72 17.74 19.58
N LEU A 10 -28.66 16.83 19.40
CA LEU A 10 -29.67 16.45 20.36
C LEU A 10 -29.06 15.62 21.49
N ALA A 11 -28.71 16.26 22.60
CA ALA A 11 -28.10 15.60 23.75
C ALA A 11 -29.11 14.80 24.59
N VAL A 12 -30.38 15.23 24.63
CA VAL A 12 -31.44 14.59 25.42
C VAL A 12 -32.62 14.27 24.52
N VAL A 13 -33.07 13.02 24.54
CA VAL A 13 -34.27 12.56 23.83
C VAL A 13 -35.51 13.10 24.53
N PHE A 14 -36.49 13.56 23.74
CA PHE A 14 -37.78 14.00 24.26
C PHE A 14 -38.48 12.91 25.09
N SER A 15 -39.02 13.25 26.25
CA SER A 15 -39.63 12.31 27.20
C SER A 15 -38.75 11.08 27.52
N ALA A 16 -37.42 11.27 27.65
CA ALA A 16 -36.51 10.19 28.05
C ALA A 16 -36.96 9.52 29.37
N ASN A 17 -37.30 10.35 30.37
CA ASN A 17 -37.72 9.92 31.71
C ASN A 17 -39.20 10.20 32.00
N GLY A 18 -39.95 10.76 31.05
CA GLY A 18 -41.38 11.05 31.22
C GLY A 18 -42.26 9.85 30.89
N ASP A 19 -43.51 9.92 31.35
CA ASP A 19 -44.56 8.96 31.02
C ASP A 19 -44.80 8.93 29.51
N LYS A 20 -44.85 7.72 28.95
CA LYS A 20 -45.02 7.49 27.52
C LYS A 20 -45.63 6.12 27.26
N ASN A 21 -46.45 6.05 26.23
CA ASN A 21 -46.95 4.78 25.71
C ASN A 21 -45.97 4.22 24.68
N THR A 22 -45.89 2.88 24.62
CA THR A 22 -45.32 2.22 23.45
C THR A 22 -46.35 2.29 22.34
N ILE A 23 -45.96 2.79 21.17
CA ILE A 23 -46.86 2.96 20.03
C ILE A 23 -46.88 1.66 19.23
N PRO A 24 -48.00 0.91 19.19
CA PRO A 24 -48.10 -0.31 18.41
C PRO A 24 -47.92 -0.03 16.92
N VAL A 25 -47.35 -0.99 16.18
CA VAL A 25 -47.19 -0.87 14.72
C VAL A 25 -48.56 -0.87 14.04
N ASN A 26 -49.42 -1.81 14.42
CA ASN A 26 -50.73 -2.02 13.82
C ASN A 26 -51.86 -1.69 14.81
N SER A 27 -52.93 -1.12 14.28
CA SER A 27 -54.18 -0.88 14.99
C SER A 27 -54.93 -2.18 15.30
N THR A 28 -55.63 -2.17 16.44
CA THR A 28 -56.54 -3.23 16.89
C THR A 28 -57.90 -2.61 17.24
N THR A 29 -58.94 -3.45 17.40
CA THR A 29 -60.26 -2.98 17.84
C THR A 29 -60.17 -2.23 19.18
N GLU A 30 -59.30 -2.67 20.08
CA GLU A 30 -59.09 -2.04 21.39
C GLU A 30 -58.41 -0.68 21.25
N THR A 31 -57.29 -0.59 20.51
CA THR A 31 -56.57 0.70 20.35
C THR A 31 -57.45 1.75 19.68
N LEU A 32 -58.28 1.35 18.70
CA LEU A 32 -59.23 2.23 18.04
C LEU A 32 -60.34 2.70 18.98
N ALA A 33 -60.91 1.81 19.80
CA ALA A 33 -61.96 2.14 20.78
C ALA A 33 -61.44 3.00 21.95
N ASP A 34 -60.14 2.91 22.25
CA ASP A 34 -59.50 3.67 23.33
C ASP A 34 -58.82 4.97 22.92
N GLY A 35 -58.88 5.30 21.63
CA GLY A 35 -58.32 6.53 21.10
C GLY A 35 -56.79 6.52 21.09
N LEU A 36 -56.16 5.34 21.11
CA LEU A 36 -54.70 5.18 21.16
C LEU A 36 -54.07 5.33 19.78
N ALA A 37 -52.95 6.04 19.72
CA ALA A 37 -52.17 6.15 18.48
C ALA A 37 -51.47 4.83 18.12
N THR A 38 -51.38 4.56 16.81
CA THR A 38 -50.63 3.43 16.22
C THR A 38 -49.87 3.88 14.98
N MET A 39 -48.85 3.15 14.55
CA MET A 39 -47.99 3.59 13.43
C MET A 39 -48.71 3.51 12.08
N ASP A 40 -49.57 2.52 11.86
CA ASP A 40 -50.36 2.33 10.64
C ASP A 40 -51.51 3.35 10.50
N SER A 41 -52.20 3.64 11.61
CA SER A 41 -53.44 4.43 11.61
C SER A 41 -53.28 5.85 12.18
N GLY A 42 -52.13 6.17 12.77
CA GLY A 42 -51.92 7.42 13.49
C GLY A 42 -52.88 7.57 14.67
N PHE A 43 -53.34 8.79 14.94
CA PHE A 43 -54.42 9.04 15.91
C PHE A 43 -55.78 8.67 15.30
N PRO A 44 -56.56 7.76 15.91
CA PRO A 44 -57.80 7.29 15.34
C PRO A 44 -58.87 8.41 15.29
N PRO A 45 -59.88 8.32 14.39
CA PRO A 45 -60.93 9.32 14.26
C PRO A 45 -61.66 9.67 15.56
N LEU A 46 -61.77 8.72 16.50
CA LEU A 46 -62.34 8.92 17.83
C LEU A 46 -61.71 10.10 18.58
N THR A 47 -60.46 10.44 18.25
CA THR A 47 -59.72 11.57 18.82
C THR A 47 -60.03 12.93 18.25
N ARG A 48 -60.85 12.97 17.19
CA ARG A 48 -61.28 14.18 16.50
C ARG A 48 -62.80 14.40 16.61
N ILE A 49 -63.48 13.62 17.45
CA ILE A 49 -64.90 13.77 17.76
C ILE A 49 -65.05 14.64 19.03
N PRO A 50 -66.02 15.56 19.10
CA PRO A 50 -66.28 16.32 20.32
C PRO A 50 -66.50 15.41 21.54
N LEU A 51 -66.02 15.83 22.72
CA LEU A 51 -66.23 15.09 23.98
C LEU A 51 -67.72 14.82 24.24
N ALA A 52 -68.57 15.80 23.94
CA ALA A 52 -70.02 15.68 24.08
C ALA A 52 -70.65 14.62 23.15
N ALA A 53 -69.95 14.21 22.09
CA ALA A 53 -70.35 13.16 21.16
C ALA A 53 -69.60 11.83 21.41
N GLY A 54 -68.95 11.69 22.58
CA GLY A 54 -68.25 10.45 22.97
C GLY A 54 -66.81 10.32 22.46
N GLY A 55 -66.21 11.39 21.91
CA GLY A 55 -64.81 11.39 21.51
C GLY A 55 -63.84 11.30 22.70
N LYS A 56 -62.62 10.83 22.46
CA LYS A 56 -61.54 10.74 23.46
C LYS A 56 -60.33 11.55 22.96
N PRO A 57 -59.82 12.56 23.68
CA PRO A 57 -58.72 13.39 23.17
C PRO A 57 -57.45 12.54 22.96
N PRO A 58 -56.53 12.95 22.06
CA PRO A 58 -55.21 12.32 21.96
C PRO A 58 -54.49 12.32 23.32
N ARG A 59 -53.86 11.20 23.68
CA ARG A 59 -53.16 11.07 24.97
C ARG A 59 -51.79 11.75 24.92
N GLY A 60 -51.42 12.42 26.01
CA GLY A 60 -50.09 13.04 26.15
C GLY A 60 -48.97 12.00 26.10
N GLU A 61 -49.23 10.81 26.65
CA GLU A 61 -48.33 9.67 26.64
C GLU A 61 -48.08 9.13 25.23
N ASP A 62 -49.06 9.23 24.33
CA ASP A 62 -48.90 8.84 22.91
C ASP A 62 -47.98 9.84 22.18
N PHE A 63 -48.17 11.15 22.39
CA PHE A 63 -47.24 12.16 21.87
C PHE A 63 -45.82 11.94 22.39
N ASN A 64 -45.69 11.73 23.70
CA ASN A 64 -44.40 11.44 24.32
C ASN A 64 -43.75 10.18 23.73
N GLY A 65 -44.53 9.13 23.50
CA GLY A 65 -44.07 7.89 22.85
C GLY A 65 -43.56 8.12 21.42
N ILE A 66 -44.37 8.76 20.58
CA ILE A 66 -44.04 9.08 19.18
C ILE A 66 -42.77 9.94 19.10
N PHE A 67 -42.72 11.02 19.89
CA PHE A 67 -41.56 11.90 19.90
C PHE A 67 -40.33 11.21 20.46
N ASN A 68 -40.44 10.46 21.56
CA ASN A 68 -39.31 9.73 22.13
C ASN A 68 -38.65 8.80 21.10
N ASP A 69 -39.45 8.03 20.37
CA ASP A 69 -38.96 7.11 19.35
C ASP A 69 -38.34 7.82 18.13
N SER A 70 -38.98 8.88 17.61
CA SER A 70 -38.42 9.70 16.54
C SER A 70 -37.10 10.37 16.95
N PHE A 71 -37.06 11.01 18.12
CA PHE A 71 -35.88 11.72 18.61
C PHE A 71 -34.72 10.78 18.96
N LYS A 72 -34.96 9.52 19.36
CA LYS A 72 -33.92 8.50 19.48
C LYS A 72 -33.22 8.24 18.14
N ARG A 73 -33.99 8.07 17.07
CA ARG A 73 -33.45 7.85 15.72
C ARG A 73 -32.69 9.09 15.21
N HIS A 74 -33.18 10.28 15.51
CA HIS A 74 -32.46 11.53 15.21
C HIS A 74 -31.15 11.64 16.01
N GLN A 75 -31.14 11.30 17.30
CA GLN A 75 -29.92 11.31 18.11
C GLN A 75 -28.87 10.34 17.54
N TRP A 76 -29.28 9.12 17.17
CA TRP A 76 -28.40 8.15 16.51
C TRP A 76 -27.81 8.70 15.21
N ALA A 77 -28.63 9.27 14.33
CA ALA A 77 -28.17 9.86 13.07
C ALA A 77 -27.22 11.04 13.30
N GLN A 78 -27.50 11.91 14.26
CA GLN A 78 -26.66 13.07 14.60
C GLN A 78 -25.31 12.67 15.24
N ALA A 79 -25.25 11.49 15.86
CA ALA A 79 -24.01 10.89 16.34
C ALA A 79 -23.16 10.27 15.19
N GLY A 80 -23.65 10.28 13.95
CA GLY A 80 -23.01 9.61 12.81
C GLY A 80 -23.33 8.11 12.73
N GLY A 81 -24.35 7.65 13.46
CA GLY A 81 -24.77 6.26 13.49
C GLY A 81 -25.24 5.78 12.12
N SER A 82 -24.83 4.57 11.77
CA SER A 82 -25.24 3.86 10.54
C SER A 82 -25.85 2.51 10.91
N TYR A 83 -26.73 2.00 10.06
CA TYR A 83 -27.39 0.72 10.29
C TYR A 83 -26.72 -0.40 9.48
N PRO A 84 -26.46 -1.57 10.07
CA PRO A 84 -26.05 -2.74 9.32
C PRO A 84 -27.22 -3.30 8.52
N TYR A 85 -26.94 -4.31 7.70
CA TYR A 85 -27.99 -5.10 7.08
C TYR A 85 -28.89 -5.74 8.14
N ASP A 86 -30.20 -5.62 7.94
CA ASP A 86 -31.24 -6.22 8.77
C ASP A 86 -32.25 -6.93 7.86
N ALA A 87 -32.37 -8.24 8.04
CA ALA A 87 -33.18 -9.09 7.16
C ALA A 87 -34.68 -8.80 7.31
N ASP A 88 -35.14 -8.57 8.54
CA ASP A 88 -36.55 -8.34 8.84
C ASP A 88 -36.98 -6.98 8.32
N PHE A 89 -36.15 -5.95 8.53
CA PHE A 89 -36.36 -4.62 7.97
C PHE A 89 -36.36 -4.66 6.44
N SER A 90 -35.36 -5.29 5.82
CA SER A 90 -35.27 -5.43 4.37
C SER A 90 -36.53 -6.08 3.79
N ALA A 91 -36.99 -7.18 4.39
CA ALA A 91 -38.23 -7.83 3.99
C ALA A 91 -39.45 -6.92 4.15
N ALA A 92 -39.54 -6.18 5.27
CA ALA A 92 -40.67 -5.30 5.57
C ALA A 92 -40.78 -4.11 4.60
N ILE A 93 -39.66 -3.60 4.07
CA ILE A 93 -39.65 -2.45 3.15
C ILE A 93 -39.56 -2.84 1.66
N GLY A 94 -39.49 -4.13 1.35
CA GLY A 94 -39.33 -4.61 -0.03
C GLY A 94 -37.89 -4.55 -0.55
N GLY A 95 -36.90 -4.51 0.34
CA GLY A 95 -35.47 -4.51 0.05
C GLY A 95 -34.83 -3.13 0.07
N TYR A 96 -33.50 -3.09 0.20
CA TYR A 96 -32.77 -1.83 0.18
C TYR A 96 -32.71 -1.25 -1.26
N PRO A 97 -33.01 0.05 -1.46
CA PRO A 97 -32.99 0.67 -2.77
C PRO A 97 -31.55 0.82 -3.31
N LYS A 98 -31.42 1.10 -4.61
CA LYS A 98 -30.11 1.38 -5.22
C LYS A 98 -29.48 2.62 -4.57
N GLY A 99 -28.20 2.52 -4.23
CA GLY A 99 -27.45 3.57 -3.59
C GLY A 99 -27.59 3.60 -2.06
N ALA A 100 -28.42 2.75 -1.45
CA ALA A 100 -28.46 2.59 0.00
C ALA A 100 -27.08 2.21 0.55
N VAL A 101 -26.62 2.92 1.58
CA VAL A 101 -25.33 2.69 2.23
C VAL A 101 -25.55 2.12 3.63
N LEU A 102 -24.97 0.94 3.87
CA LEU A 102 -25.03 0.24 5.15
C LEU A 102 -23.62 0.08 5.70
N ILE A 103 -23.46 0.21 7.01
CA ILE A 103 -22.20 -0.13 7.66
C ILE A 103 -22.04 -1.65 7.69
N ASN A 104 -20.85 -2.16 7.41
CA ASN A 104 -20.59 -3.60 7.52
C ASN A 104 -20.70 -4.06 8.98
N SER A 105 -20.95 -5.35 9.18
CA SER A 105 -21.05 -5.96 10.52
C SER A 105 -19.81 -5.74 11.41
N SER A 106 -18.62 -5.63 10.81
CA SER A 106 -17.35 -5.36 11.51
C SER A 106 -17.13 -3.87 11.86
N ARG A 107 -17.99 -2.97 11.39
CA ARG A 107 -17.93 -1.51 11.60
C ARG A 107 -16.64 -0.83 11.12
N ASP A 108 -15.94 -1.42 10.16
CA ASP A 108 -14.71 -0.90 9.55
C ASP A 108 -14.86 -0.54 8.06
N GLY A 109 -16.08 -0.65 7.52
CA GLY A 109 -16.39 -0.30 6.14
C GLY A 109 -17.88 -0.17 5.85
N PHE A 110 -18.19 0.15 4.60
CA PHE A 110 -19.56 0.36 4.13
C PHE A 110 -19.86 -0.43 2.86
N TRP A 111 -21.06 -0.97 2.81
CA TRP A 111 -21.68 -1.57 1.64
C TRP A 111 -22.60 -0.56 0.97
N GLN A 112 -22.55 -0.48 -0.36
CA GLN A 112 -23.52 0.29 -1.14
C GLN A 112 -24.30 -0.65 -2.05
N SER A 113 -25.63 -0.61 -1.99
CA SER A 113 -26.48 -1.38 -2.91
C SER A 113 -26.36 -0.81 -4.32
N ILE A 114 -26.23 -1.68 -5.32
CA ILE A 114 -26.17 -1.30 -6.74
C ILE A 114 -27.44 -1.69 -7.51
N VAL A 115 -28.40 -2.31 -6.84
CA VAL A 115 -29.71 -2.73 -7.39
C VAL A 115 -30.84 -2.20 -6.52
N GLU A 116 -32.03 -2.05 -7.12
CA GLU A 116 -33.25 -1.78 -6.37
C GLU A 116 -33.70 -3.02 -5.59
N ASN A 117 -34.47 -2.82 -4.52
CA ASN A 117 -35.13 -3.89 -3.76
C ASN A 117 -34.16 -5.00 -3.31
N ASN A 118 -32.95 -4.64 -2.88
CA ASN A 118 -31.91 -5.61 -2.54
C ASN A 118 -32.22 -6.29 -1.20
N LEU A 119 -32.63 -7.56 -1.27
CA LEU A 119 -32.97 -8.42 -0.14
C LEU A 119 -31.78 -9.28 0.35
N THR A 120 -30.60 -9.16 -0.26
CA THR A 120 -29.47 -10.03 0.06
C THR A 120 -28.57 -9.41 1.13
N ASN A 121 -27.97 -10.24 1.99
CA ASN A 121 -27.04 -9.80 3.01
C ASN A 121 -25.62 -9.61 2.42
N PRO A 122 -25.06 -8.39 2.35
CA PRO A 122 -23.73 -8.14 1.82
C PRO A 122 -22.62 -8.81 2.64
N ASP A 123 -22.75 -8.86 3.97
CA ASP A 123 -21.75 -9.45 4.86
C ASP A 123 -21.68 -10.99 4.73
N ALA A 124 -22.71 -11.61 4.14
CA ALA A 124 -22.75 -13.03 3.81
C ALA A 124 -22.43 -13.34 2.33
N GLY A 125 -21.88 -12.37 1.59
CA GLY A 125 -21.57 -12.52 0.16
C GLY A 125 -22.76 -12.33 -0.78
N GLY A 126 -23.82 -11.67 -0.32
CA GLY A 126 -24.98 -11.30 -1.13
C GLY A 126 -24.59 -10.46 -2.35
N VAL A 127 -25.26 -10.71 -3.48
CA VAL A 127 -25.01 -10.01 -4.75
C VAL A 127 -25.69 -8.63 -4.77
N GLY A 128 -25.26 -7.75 -5.69
CA GLY A 128 -25.87 -6.42 -5.81
C GLY A 128 -25.35 -5.42 -4.78
N TRP A 129 -24.18 -5.68 -4.20
CA TRP A 129 -23.48 -4.78 -3.29
C TRP A 129 -22.05 -4.51 -3.76
N ILE A 130 -21.55 -3.31 -3.48
CA ILE A 130 -20.14 -2.96 -3.60
C ILE A 130 -19.60 -2.54 -2.24
N ASN A 131 -18.36 -2.92 -1.92
CA ASN A 131 -17.66 -2.39 -0.75
C ASN A 131 -17.10 -1.01 -1.11
N TYR A 132 -17.81 0.04 -0.74
CA TYR A 132 -17.43 1.42 -1.02
C TYR A 132 -16.17 1.85 -0.24
N SER A 133 -15.77 1.10 0.79
CA SER A 133 -14.60 1.39 1.62
C SER A 133 -13.34 0.62 1.24
N SER A 134 -13.44 -0.34 0.31
CA SER A 134 -12.32 -1.20 -0.09
C SER A 134 -11.40 -0.54 -1.12
N GLY A 135 -10.11 -0.85 -1.07
CA GLY A 135 -9.14 -0.44 -2.09
C GLY A 135 -8.65 1.00 -1.98
N ARG A 136 -8.99 1.72 -0.91
CA ARG A 136 -8.47 3.08 -0.66
C ARG A 136 -7.01 2.98 -0.21
N LEU A 137 -6.12 3.80 -0.78
CA LEU A 137 -4.76 3.96 -0.26
C LEU A 137 -4.82 4.60 1.13
N LEU A 138 -4.35 3.86 2.15
CA LEU A 138 -4.34 4.29 3.55
C LEU A 138 -3.03 4.99 3.92
N ASN A 139 -1.91 4.44 3.50
CA ASN A 139 -0.58 4.93 3.86
C ASN A 139 0.47 4.46 2.85
N VAL A 140 1.64 5.12 2.86
CA VAL A 140 2.85 4.71 2.14
C VAL A 140 4.01 4.67 3.12
N GLN A 141 4.53 3.48 3.41
CA GLN A 141 5.70 3.29 4.26
C GLN A 141 6.93 3.00 3.40
N THR A 142 8.00 3.77 3.57
CA THR A 142 9.25 3.63 2.79
C THR A 142 10.41 3.24 3.68
N PHE A 143 11.17 2.24 3.27
CA PHE A 143 12.35 1.73 3.97
C PHE A 143 13.61 2.04 3.16
N PHE A 144 14.43 2.94 3.70
CA PHE A 144 15.80 3.22 3.24
C PHE A 144 16.84 2.36 3.97
N SER A 145 16.45 1.75 5.08
CA SER A 145 17.21 0.78 5.87
C SER A 145 16.27 -0.33 6.34
N SER A 146 16.82 -1.51 6.61
CA SER A 146 16.04 -2.66 7.08
C SER A 146 15.33 -2.36 8.40
N GLY A 147 14.14 -2.93 8.59
CA GLY A 147 13.34 -2.72 9.79
C GLY A 147 12.04 -3.51 9.78
N ASN A 148 11.30 -3.45 10.88
CA ASN A 148 9.99 -4.07 10.97
C ASN A 148 8.93 -3.20 10.27
N TYR A 149 8.15 -3.83 9.41
CA TYR A 149 6.91 -3.29 8.88
C TYR A 149 5.74 -3.76 9.75
N THR A 150 4.89 -2.81 10.17
CA THR A 150 3.62 -3.09 10.86
C THR A 150 2.52 -2.38 10.07
N PRO A 151 1.48 -3.11 9.61
CA PRO A 151 0.39 -2.49 8.85
C PRO A 151 -0.35 -1.43 9.67
N THR A 152 -0.69 -0.30 9.04
CA THR A 152 -1.61 0.67 9.66
C THR A 152 -2.97 -0.02 9.91
N PRO A 153 -3.64 0.21 11.05
CA PRO A 153 -4.98 -0.33 11.31
C PRO A 153 -5.94 -0.10 10.13
N GLY A 154 -6.66 -1.15 9.74
CA GLY A 154 -7.55 -1.14 8.59
C GLY A 154 -6.92 -1.58 7.26
N THR A 155 -5.60 -1.79 7.19
CA THR A 155 -4.96 -2.35 6.00
C THR A 155 -5.39 -3.80 5.79
N LYS A 156 -5.94 -4.11 4.61
CA LYS A 156 -6.33 -5.45 4.19
C LYS A 156 -5.41 -6.01 3.10
N SER A 157 -4.76 -5.14 2.33
CA SER A 157 -3.75 -5.54 1.34
C SER A 157 -2.63 -4.53 1.21
N VAL A 158 -1.45 -4.98 0.80
CA VAL A 158 -0.28 -4.15 0.55
C VAL A 158 0.25 -4.37 -0.85
N VAL A 159 0.66 -3.30 -1.53
CA VAL A 159 1.53 -3.40 -2.71
C VAL A 159 2.95 -3.06 -2.25
N VAL A 160 3.86 -3.99 -2.44
CA VAL A 160 5.28 -3.82 -2.12
C VAL A 160 6.03 -3.64 -3.43
N GLU A 161 6.83 -2.59 -3.50
CA GLU A 161 7.70 -2.27 -4.64
C GLU A 161 9.14 -2.11 -4.13
N MET A 162 10.07 -2.85 -4.72
CA MET A 162 11.45 -2.87 -4.23
C MET A 162 12.48 -3.18 -5.31
N VAL A 163 13.71 -2.76 -5.05
CA VAL A 163 14.89 -3.12 -5.83
C VAL A 163 15.98 -3.69 -4.91
N GLY A 164 16.71 -4.71 -5.36
CA GLY A 164 17.92 -5.18 -4.67
C GLY A 164 19.05 -4.15 -4.72
N GLY A 165 20.08 -4.31 -3.90
CA GLY A 165 21.28 -3.47 -3.97
C GLY A 165 22.03 -3.68 -5.28
N GLY A 166 22.63 -2.63 -5.83
CA GLY A 166 23.50 -2.75 -7.02
C GLY A 166 24.84 -3.39 -6.67
N GLY A 167 25.49 -3.99 -7.66
CA GLY A 167 26.84 -4.56 -7.51
C GLY A 167 27.92 -3.48 -7.39
N GLY A 168 28.95 -3.76 -6.60
CA GLY A 168 30.20 -2.98 -6.62
C GLY A 168 31.08 -3.38 -7.80
N SER A 169 32.22 -2.72 -7.95
CA SER A 169 33.25 -3.08 -8.94
C SER A 169 34.53 -3.54 -8.26
N ASP A 170 35.27 -4.43 -8.92
CA ASP A 170 36.64 -4.78 -8.51
C ASP A 170 37.55 -3.54 -8.55
N MET A 171 38.73 -3.63 -7.92
CA MET A 171 39.77 -2.63 -8.11
C MET A 171 40.41 -2.78 -9.51
N ALA A 172 40.92 -1.68 -10.06
CA ALA A 172 41.79 -1.73 -11.23
C ALA A 172 43.24 -1.98 -10.77
N PRO A 173 43.87 -3.12 -11.15
CA PRO A 173 45.24 -3.43 -10.76
C PRO A 173 46.27 -2.40 -11.25
N ALA A 174 47.38 -2.28 -10.51
CA ALA A 174 48.54 -1.52 -10.93
C ALA A 174 49.14 -2.10 -12.22
N THR A 175 49.70 -1.24 -13.06
CA THR A 175 50.17 -1.59 -14.41
C THR A 175 51.65 -1.28 -14.56
N GLY A 176 52.37 -2.18 -15.24
CA GLY A 176 53.75 -1.93 -15.68
C GLY A 176 53.82 -1.18 -17.01
N ALA A 177 55.04 -1.04 -17.53
CA ALA A 177 55.26 -0.48 -18.86
C ALA A 177 54.57 -1.35 -19.93
N GLY A 178 53.80 -0.72 -20.82
CA GLY A 178 53.08 -1.39 -21.90
C GLY A 178 51.82 -2.17 -21.49
N GLN A 179 51.45 -2.15 -20.21
CA GLN A 179 50.27 -2.85 -19.70
C GLN A 179 49.12 -1.88 -19.41
N VAL A 180 47.89 -2.37 -19.54
CA VAL A 180 46.68 -1.67 -19.06
C VAL A 180 45.88 -2.62 -18.18
N SER A 181 45.00 -2.04 -17.36
CA SER A 181 43.98 -2.80 -16.64
C SER A 181 42.62 -2.12 -16.79
N ILE A 182 41.57 -2.91 -16.84
CA ILE A 182 40.19 -2.44 -16.99
C ILE A 182 39.29 -3.14 -15.99
N VAL A 183 38.21 -2.47 -15.63
CA VAL A 183 37.19 -3.04 -14.76
C VAL A 183 35.83 -2.75 -15.39
N SER A 184 34.98 -3.77 -15.43
CA SER A 184 33.57 -3.59 -15.74
C SER A 184 32.81 -2.98 -14.56
N GLY A 185 31.77 -2.20 -14.82
CA GLY A 185 30.88 -1.73 -13.76
C GLY A 185 30.09 -2.86 -13.11
N GLY A 186 29.50 -2.59 -11.95
CA GLY A 186 28.56 -3.48 -11.30
C GLY A 186 27.21 -3.54 -12.01
N GLY A 187 26.51 -4.67 -11.85
CA GLY A 187 25.15 -4.89 -12.35
C GLY A 187 24.13 -4.25 -11.43
N ALA A 188 22.91 -4.04 -11.94
CA ALA A 188 21.81 -3.51 -11.16
C ALA A 188 21.16 -4.61 -10.33
N GLY A 189 20.54 -4.26 -9.21
CA GLY A 189 19.66 -5.14 -8.46
C GLY A 189 18.37 -5.44 -9.24
N ALA A 190 17.79 -6.60 -8.97
CA ALA A 190 16.48 -6.98 -9.51
C ALA A 190 15.39 -6.04 -9.00
N TYR A 191 14.37 -5.81 -9.83
CA TYR A 191 13.17 -5.08 -9.46
C TYR A 191 12.01 -6.06 -9.23
N ALA A 192 11.28 -5.87 -8.14
CA ALA A 192 10.14 -6.69 -7.76
C ALA A 192 8.98 -5.82 -7.28
N LYS A 193 7.79 -6.10 -7.79
CA LYS A 193 6.53 -5.51 -7.37
C LYS A 193 5.49 -6.61 -7.18
N GLY A 194 4.84 -6.61 -6.02
CA GLY A 194 3.82 -7.60 -5.69
C GLY A 194 2.74 -7.04 -4.79
N ARG A 195 1.54 -7.64 -4.84
CA ARG A 195 0.43 -7.37 -3.94
C ARG A 195 0.15 -8.57 -3.05
N PHE A 196 0.04 -8.33 -1.75
CA PHE A 196 -0.19 -9.35 -0.74
C PHE A 196 -1.38 -8.97 0.14
N LEU A 197 -2.19 -9.96 0.53
CA LEU A 197 -3.19 -9.77 1.58
C LEU A 197 -2.49 -9.68 2.93
N VAL A 198 -3.01 -8.85 3.83
CA VAL A 198 -2.48 -8.73 5.18
C VAL A 198 -3.09 -9.84 6.04
N ASN A 199 -2.31 -10.89 6.26
CA ASN A 199 -2.60 -12.00 7.19
C ASN A 199 -1.50 -12.15 8.25
N PHE A 200 -0.77 -11.06 8.52
CA PHE A 200 0.36 -11.00 9.42
C PHE A 200 0.27 -9.75 10.31
N THR A 201 0.89 -9.80 11.48
CA THR A 201 0.99 -8.64 12.39
C THR A 201 2.17 -7.74 12.03
N SER A 202 3.29 -8.34 11.64
CA SER A 202 4.50 -7.62 11.23
C SER A 202 5.32 -8.46 10.26
N VAL A 203 6.09 -7.80 9.40
CA VAL A 203 7.04 -8.42 8.46
C VAL A 203 8.38 -7.72 8.59
N TRP A 204 9.46 -8.48 8.69
CA TRP A 204 10.80 -7.90 8.58
C TRP A 204 11.10 -7.51 7.13
N VAL A 205 11.38 -6.23 6.91
CA VAL A 205 11.81 -5.67 5.63
C VAL A 205 13.32 -5.62 5.60
N SER A 206 13.92 -6.30 4.63
CA SER A 206 15.36 -6.18 4.34
C SER A 206 15.56 -5.21 3.19
N VAL A 207 16.35 -4.16 3.41
CA VAL A 207 16.81 -3.28 2.34
C VAL A 207 18.20 -3.73 1.92
N GLY A 208 18.33 -4.19 0.68
CA GLY A 208 19.57 -4.70 0.12
C GLY A 208 20.66 -3.63 0.11
N THR A 209 21.80 -3.91 0.73
CA THR A 209 22.97 -3.02 0.66
C THR A 209 23.63 -3.11 -0.71
N GLY A 210 24.22 -2.01 -1.15
CA GLY A 210 25.08 -2.02 -2.33
C GLY A 210 26.35 -2.86 -2.11
N GLY A 211 26.76 -3.59 -3.14
CA GLY A 211 28.01 -4.33 -3.14
C GLY A 211 29.20 -3.38 -2.96
N GLN A 212 30.21 -3.79 -2.21
CA GLN A 212 31.38 -2.98 -1.93
C GLN A 212 32.34 -2.97 -3.12
N GLY A 213 33.09 -1.88 -3.27
CA GLY A 213 34.19 -1.78 -4.23
C GLY A 213 35.41 -2.55 -3.74
N GLY A 214 36.12 -3.19 -4.66
CA GLY A 214 37.42 -3.80 -4.37
C GLY A 214 38.43 -2.72 -3.98
N VAL A 215 39.30 -3.01 -3.02
CA VAL A 215 40.37 -2.10 -2.58
C VAL A 215 41.71 -2.83 -2.54
N VAL A 216 42.81 -2.08 -2.43
CA VAL A 216 44.15 -2.67 -2.27
C VAL A 216 44.15 -3.67 -1.10
N GLY A 217 44.56 -4.92 -1.37
CA GLY A 217 44.56 -6.03 -0.42
C GLY A 217 43.28 -6.89 -0.42
N THR A 218 42.14 -6.35 -0.88
CA THR A 218 40.89 -7.10 -1.13
C THR A 218 40.34 -6.70 -2.51
N PRO A 219 41.00 -7.15 -3.59
CA PRO A 219 40.82 -6.58 -4.92
C PRO A 219 39.45 -6.83 -5.53
N MET A 220 38.74 -7.84 -5.04
CA MET A 220 37.43 -8.23 -5.54
C MET A 220 36.35 -7.38 -4.87
N GLY A 221 35.51 -6.74 -5.68
CA GLY A 221 34.27 -6.14 -5.19
C GLY A 221 33.28 -7.21 -4.75
N SER A 222 32.11 -6.79 -4.27
CA SER A 222 31.03 -7.71 -3.93
C SER A 222 29.75 -7.45 -4.73
N ALA A 223 28.94 -8.51 -4.85
CA ALA A 223 27.59 -8.38 -5.36
C ALA A 223 26.74 -7.55 -4.37
N GLY A 224 25.69 -6.91 -4.89
CA GLY A 224 24.68 -6.29 -4.04
C GLY A 224 23.91 -7.35 -3.25
N VAL A 225 23.33 -6.91 -2.14
CA VAL A 225 22.48 -7.77 -1.29
C VAL A 225 21.02 -7.64 -1.73
N ALA A 226 20.25 -8.71 -1.54
CA ALA A 226 18.83 -8.72 -1.86
C ALA A 226 18.01 -7.80 -0.95
N SER A 227 17.01 -7.14 -1.52
CA SER A 227 15.89 -6.58 -0.74
C SER A 227 14.81 -7.65 -0.58
N ALA A 228 14.11 -7.66 0.56
CA ALA A 228 13.09 -8.67 0.84
C ALA A 228 11.95 -8.13 1.70
N PHE A 229 10.75 -8.61 1.42
CA PHE A 229 9.56 -8.44 2.26
C PHE A 229 9.27 -9.76 2.98
N GLY A 230 9.96 -9.99 4.10
CA GLY A 230 9.99 -11.29 4.76
C GLY A 230 10.35 -12.41 3.78
N SER A 231 9.58 -13.50 3.83
CA SER A 231 9.66 -14.61 2.86
C SER A 231 8.70 -14.46 1.68
N LEU A 232 7.86 -13.41 1.66
CA LEU A 232 6.80 -13.24 0.65
C LEU A 232 7.35 -12.79 -0.70
N MET A 233 8.45 -12.02 -0.71
CA MET A 233 9.06 -11.52 -1.93
C MET A 233 10.54 -11.24 -1.72
N SER A 234 11.38 -11.52 -2.73
CA SER A 234 12.80 -11.17 -2.74
C SER A 234 13.23 -10.60 -4.09
N ALA A 235 14.07 -9.57 -4.03
CA ALA A 235 14.68 -8.89 -5.17
C ALA A 235 16.20 -9.01 -5.03
N PRO A 236 16.83 -9.98 -5.73
CA PRO A 236 18.27 -10.21 -5.66
C PRO A 236 19.10 -8.96 -5.98
N GLY A 237 20.29 -8.86 -5.37
CA GLY A 237 21.22 -7.79 -5.70
C GLY A 237 21.96 -8.03 -7.02
N GLY A 238 22.55 -6.95 -7.54
CA GLY A 238 23.32 -6.96 -8.78
C GLY A 238 24.65 -7.67 -8.65
N THR A 239 25.14 -8.23 -9.75
CA THR A 239 26.45 -8.87 -9.81
C THR A 239 27.57 -7.84 -9.73
N ARG A 240 28.73 -8.23 -9.19
CA ARG A 240 29.88 -7.31 -9.17
C ARG A 240 30.45 -7.09 -10.58
N GLY A 241 31.18 -5.99 -10.73
CA GLY A 241 32.02 -5.72 -11.90
C GLY A 241 33.38 -6.39 -11.76
N TYR A 242 33.81 -7.11 -12.78
CA TYR A 242 35.07 -7.86 -12.80
C TYR A 242 36.21 -7.04 -13.39
N SER A 243 37.43 -7.30 -12.90
CA SER A 243 38.69 -6.76 -13.43
C SER A 243 39.33 -7.65 -14.50
N ALA A 244 40.11 -7.05 -15.40
CA ALA A 244 41.00 -7.73 -16.35
C ALA A 244 42.32 -6.95 -16.52
N GLY A 245 43.40 -7.67 -16.82
CA GLY A 245 44.76 -7.14 -16.71
C GLY A 245 45.27 -7.15 -15.26
N PRO A 246 46.50 -6.68 -15.00
CA PRO A 246 47.34 -5.91 -15.92
C PRO A 246 47.94 -6.80 -16.99
N ALA A 247 47.76 -6.43 -18.26
CA ALA A 247 48.27 -7.18 -19.41
C ALA A 247 48.56 -6.24 -20.59
N ASN A 248 49.40 -6.70 -21.51
CA ASN A 248 49.59 -6.00 -22.78
C ASN A 248 48.32 -6.17 -23.65
N PRO A 249 47.65 -5.08 -24.06
CA PRO A 249 46.47 -5.18 -24.92
C PRO A 249 46.84 -5.57 -26.36
N PRO A 250 45.93 -6.19 -27.14
CA PRO A 250 44.52 -6.41 -26.79
C PRO A 250 44.31 -7.65 -25.90
N PHE A 251 43.28 -7.59 -25.07
CA PHE A 251 42.76 -8.75 -24.32
C PHE A 251 41.23 -8.70 -24.25
N PRO A 252 40.54 -9.83 -23.94
CA PRO A 252 39.09 -9.90 -24.01
C PRO A 252 38.38 -8.83 -23.18
N PRO A 253 37.25 -8.27 -23.66
CA PRO A 253 36.46 -7.35 -22.87
C PRO A 253 35.94 -8.04 -21.62
N GLN A 254 35.78 -7.28 -20.54
CA GLN A 254 35.27 -7.77 -19.28
C GLN A 254 33.85 -7.27 -19.07
N GLY A 255 32.94 -8.16 -18.70
CA GLY A 255 31.57 -7.81 -18.36
C GLY A 255 31.08 -8.62 -17.17
N ASN A 256 29.85 -8.37 -16.76
CA ASN A 256 29.14 -9.18 -15.80
C ASN A 256 27.81 -9.69 -16.39
N VAL A 257 27.08 -10.44 -15.58
CA VAL A 257 25.78 -11.01 -15.96
C VAL A 257 24.66 -10.30 -15.22
N ALA A 258 23.44 -10.41 -15.73
CA ALA A 258 22.25 -9.93 -15.03
C ALA A 258 22.17 -10.53 -13.61
N SER A 259 21.48 -9.84 -12.70
CA SER A 259 21.15 -10.45 -11.41
C SER A 259 20.31 -11.72 -11.58
N ASN A 260 20.16 -12.49 -10.51
CA ASN A 260 19.10 -13.50 -10.47
C ASN A 260 17.72 -12.82 -10.58
N GLY A 261 16.73 -13.55 -11.09
CA GLY A 261 15.34 -13.08 -11.12
C GLY A 261 14.74 -12.98 -9.72
N PRO A 262 13.80 -12.04 -9.50
CA PRO A 262 13.11 -11.93 -8.22
C PRO A 262 12.17 -13.11 -7.98
N THR A 263 11.87 -13.39 -6.71
CA THR A 263 10.91 -14.41 -6.28
C THR A 263 9.73 -13.76 -5.56
N GLY A 264 8.55 -14.39 -5.63
CA GLY A 264 7.34 -13.93 -4.94
C GLY A 264 6.64 -12.70 -5.54
N ALA A 265 7.23 -12.05 -6.55
CA ALA A 265 6.59 -10.95 -7.27
C ALA A 265 5.40 -11.47 -8.11
N ASN A 266 4.23 -10.83 -8.00
CA ASN A 266 3.01 -11.19 -8.72
C ASN A 266 2.39 -10.03 -9.53
N ILE A 267 3.09 -8.88 -9.62
CA ILE A 267 2.72 -7.78 -10.54
C ILE A 267 3.83 -7.61 -11.59
N ILE A 268 5.07 -7.32 -11.17
CA ILE A 268 6.23 -7.18 -12.05
C ILE A 268 7.44 -7.78 -11.35
N GLY A 269 8.22 -8.59 -12.08
CA GLY A 269 9.53 -9.05 -11.63
C GLY A 269 10.51 -9.04 -12.78
N SER A 270 11.67 -8.39 -12.60
CA SER A 270 12.72 -8.36 -13.62
C SER A 270 14.10 -8.49 -12.99
N PRO A 271 14.99 -9.33 -13.54
CA PRO A 271 16.42 -9.27 -13.25
C PRO A 271 16.97 -7.86 -13.48
N GLY A 272 17.94 -7.47 -12.65
CA GLY A 272 18.70 -6.25 -12.87
C GLY A 272 19.66 -6.40 -14.04
N ALA A 273 19.82 -5.34 -14.82
CA ALA A 273 20.66 -5.35 -16.00
C ALA A 273 22.15 -5.58 -15.65
N PRO A 274 22.91 -6.26 -16.53
CA PRO A 274 24.36 -6.23 -16.45
C PRO A 274 24.89 -4.84 -16.77
N SER A 275 26.15 -4.56 -16.41
CA SER A 275 26.86 -3.39 -16.89
C SER A 275 27.22 -3.56 -18.36
N ILE A 276 27.55 -2.44 -19.02
CA ILE A 276 28.20 -2.48 -20.33
C ILE A 276 29.59 -3.12 -20.14
N PRO A 277 30.11 -3.94 -21.06
CA PRO A 277 31.46 -4.47 -20.94
C PRO A 277 32.54 -3.37 -21.01
N ALA A 278 33.60 -3.51 -20.22
CA ALA A 278 34.84 -2.77 -20.35
C ALA A 278 35.71 -3.38 -21.45
N TYR A 279 36.59 -2.60 -22.07
CA TYR A 279 37.42 -3.08 -23.20
C TYR A 279 38.85 -2.56 -23.16
N ALA A 280 39.79 -3.33 -23.72
CA ALA A 280 41.18 -2.93 -23.90
C ALA A 280 41.72 -3.39 -25.26
N ASN A 281 41.92 -2.45 -26.18
CA ASN A 281 42.42 -2.72 -27.53
C ASN A 281 43.89 -2.32 -27.69
N ALA A 282 44.29 -1.18 -27.11
CA ALA A 282 45.66 -0.70 -27.14
C ALA A 282 46.00 0.06 -25.83
N THR A 283 47.28 0.37 -25.63
CA THR A 283 47.75 1.12 -24.44
C THR A 283 47.24 2.56 -24.36
N GLN A 284 46.63 3.06 -25.44
CA GLN A 284 45.95 4.36 -25.52
C GLN A 284 44.45 4.22 -25.90
N SER A 285 43.93 3.00 -26.04
CA SER A 285 42.55 2.72 -26.42
C SER A 285 42.00 1.56 -25.57
N PHE A 286 41.51 1.93 -24.40
CA PHE A 286 40.88 1.05 -23.41
C PHE A 286 39.91 1.90 -22.59
N LEU A 287 38.99 1.28 -21.86
CA LEU A 287 38.07 1.99 -20.98
C LEU A 287 37.47 1.02 -19.96
N GLY A 288 37.26 1.51 -18.73
CA GLY A 288 36.28 0.91 -17.82
C GLY A 288 34.86 1.06 -18.37
N SER A 289 33.85 0.68 -17.60
CA SER A 289 32.47 0.78 -18.07
C SER A 289 31.53 1.38 -17.03
N PRO A 290 30.43 2.01 -17.46
CA PRO A 290 29.48 2.58 -16.50
C PRO A 290 28.80 1.45 -15.73
N GLY A 291 28.34 1.77 -14.53
CA GLY A 291 27.48 0.87 -13.78
C GLY A 291 26.13 0.70 -14.46
N ALA A 292 25.52 -0.46 -14.29
CA ALA A 292 24.20 -0.70 -14.85
C ALA A 292 23.14 0.19 -14.21
N SER A 293 22.24 0.73 -15.04
CA SER A 293 21.05 1.43 -14.57
C SER A 293 20.07 0.45 -13.93
N SER A 294 19.46 0.88 -12.82
CA SER A 294 18.33 0.18 -12.21
C SER A 294 17.01 0.73 -12.75
N PHE A 295 15.89 0.16 -12.29
CA PHE A 295 14.56 0.69 -12.54
C PHE A 295 14.40 2.17 -12.12
N TYR A 296 15.18 2.63 -11.13
CA TYR A 296 15.10 3.98 -10.58
C TYR A 296 16.08 4.98 -11.20
N GLY A 297 17.01 4.55 -12.07
CA GLY A 297 17.92 5.45 -12.77
C GLY A 297 19.33 4.91 -12.97
N GLY A 298 20.24 5.81 -13.34
CA GLY A 298 21.60 5.47 -13.79
C GLY A 298 22.51 4.81 -12.74
N GLY A 299 23.46 4.01 -13.23
CA GLY A 299 24.63 3.56 -12.47
C GLY A 299 25.72 4.62 -12.38
N GLY A 300 26.87 4.24 -11.79
CA GLY A 300 28.05 5.11 -11.77
C GLY A 300 28.53 5.46 -13.19
N TRP A 301 28.95 6.70 -13.41
CA TRP A 301 29.53 7.10 -14.70
C TRP A 301 30.98 6.64 -14.82
N VAL A 302 31.47 6.54 -16.07
CA VAL A 302 32.85 6.14 -16.35
C VAL A 302 33.81 7.25 -15.90
N PRO A 303 34.76 6.98 -14.99
CA PRO A 303 35.77 7.96 -14.59
C PRO A 303 36.87 8.10 -15.66
N SER A 304 37.70 9.14 -15.54
CA SER A 304 38.89 9.24 -16.39
C SER A 304 39.88 8.11 -16.06
N PHE A 305 40.83 7.87 -16.94
CA PHE A 305 41.89 6.92 -16.69
C PHE A 305 42.71 7.28 -15.45
N GLY A 306 42.96 6.32 -14.56
CA GLY A 306 43.67 6.58 -13.31
C GLY A 306 42.79 7.11 -12.18
N ASP A 307 41.55 7.53 -12.46
CA ASP A 307 40.63 8.02 -11.44
C ASP A 307 39.87 6.86 -10.77
N PRO A 308 39.53 7.00 -9.48
CA PRO A 308 38.66 6.05 -8.77
C PRO A 308 37.35 5.78 -9.50
N ALA A 309 36.87 4.54 -9.36
CA ALA A 309 35.53 4.19 -9.77
C ALA A 309 34.48 5.05 -9.03
N VAL A 310 33.28 5.14 -9.60
CA VAL A 310 32.19 5.97 -9.10
C VAL A 310 31.08 5.09 -8.56
N ASP A 311 30.57 5.45 -7.39
CA ASP A 311 29.45 4.76 -6.75
C ASP A 311 28.20 4.75 -7.64
N GLY A 312 27.32 3.77 -7.42
CA GLY A 312 25.98 3.77 -8.02
C GLY A 312 25.19 5.04 -7.67
N GLN A 313 24.43 5.58 -8.62
CA GLN A 313 23.73 6.86 -8.47
C GLN A 313 22.29 6.69 -7.94
N ALA A 314 21.48 5.86 -8.61
CA ALA A 314 20.09 5.56 -8.24
C ALA A 314 19.97 4.27 -7.40
N TYR A 315 18.87 4.11 -6.65
CA TYR A 315 18.66 2.92 -5.82
C TYR A 315 18.80 1.63 -6.62
N GLY A 316 19.61 0.70 -6.11
CA GLY A 316 19.90 -0.58 -6.76
C GLY A 316 20.77 -0.50 -8.02
N SER A 317 21.31 0.67 -8.40
CA SER A 317 22.18 0.78 -9.56
C SER A 317 23.63 0.39 -9.24
N GLY A 318 24.34 -0.13 -10.24
CA GLY A 318 25.71 -0.61 -10.08
C GLY A 318 26.74 0.53 -10.02
N ALA A 319 27.90 0.24 -9.43
CA ALA A 319 29.08 1.10 -9.51
C ALA A 319 29.67 1.13 -10.93
N SER A 320 30.40 2.16 -11.31
CA SER A 320 31.25 2.09 -12.51
C SER A 320 32.51 1.25 -12.27
N GLY A 321 33.14 0.83 -13.35
CA GLY A 321 34.49 0.31 -13.32
C GLY A 321 35.50 1.42 -13.63
N SER A 322 36.74 1.23 -13.18
CA SER A 322 37.88 2.10 -13.47
C SER A 322 38.83 1.44 -14.47
N SER A 323 39.91 2.14 -14.84
CA SER A 323 40.92 1.60 -15.75
C SER A 323 42.26 2.32 -15.63
N GLN A 324 43.36 1.57 -15.72
CA GLN A 324 44.73 2.07 -15.55
C GLN A 324 45.52 2.10 -16.85
N ARG A 325 46.15 3.26 -17.10
CA ARG A 325 47.15 3.50 -18.15
C ARG A 325 48.46 2.76 -17.83
N PRO A 326 49.41 2.65 -18.77
CA PRO A 326 50.74 2.12 -18.46
C PRO A 326 51.42 2.85 -17.30
N SER A 327 52.21 2.10 -16.52
CA SER A 327 53.01 2.63 -15.41
C SER A 327 52.19 3.40 -14.36
N SER A 328 51.01 2.90 -14.01
CA SER A 328 50.09 3.55 -13.07
C SER A 328 49.86 2.70 -11.80
N PRO A 329 49.65 3.32 -10.64
CA PRO A 329 49.33 2.60 -9.41
C PRO A 329 47.97 1.91 -9.51
N ALA A 330 47.62 1.07 -8.53
CA ALA A 330 46.28 0.49 -8.49
C ALA A 330 45.24 1.50 -8.01
N VAL A 331 43.99 1.34 -8.44
CA VAL A 331 42.88 2.25 -8.10
C VAL A 331 41.68 1.45 -7.62
N ASN A 332 41.06 1.93 -6.54
CA ASN A 332 39.92 1.26 -5.92
C ASN A 332 38.71 1.21 -6.85
N GLY A 333 37.95 0.13 -6.70
CA GLY A 333 36.58 0.03 -7.20
C GLY A 333 35.63 0.88 -6.36
N ALA A 334 34.35 0.85 -6.72
CA ALA A 334 33.31 1.64 -6.07
C ALA A 334 32.14 0.77 -5.64
N ARG A 335 31.32 1.29 -4.73
CA ARG A 335 30.16 0.55 -4.22
C ARG A 335 28.94 0.75 -5.11
N GLY A 336 28.15 -0.31 -5.28
CA GLY A 336 26.80 -0.18 -5.83
C GLY A 336 25.93 0.64 -4.88
N LYS A 337 24.81 1.16 -5.38
CA LYS A 337 23.83 1.84 -4.52
C LYS A 337 22.97 0.82 -3.80
N SER A 338 22.65 1.08 -2.54
CA SER A 338 21.65 0.28 -1.80
C SER A 338 20.29 0.31 -2.52
N GLY A 339 19.49 -0.71 -2.28
CA GLY A 339 18.11 -0.80 -2.73
C GLY A 339 17.18 0.12 -1.95
N ILE A 340 15.88 -0.06 -2.20
CA ILE A 340 14.77 0.60 -1.51
C ILE A 340 13.57 -0.34 -1.48
N VAL A 341 12.74 -0.23 -0.45
CA VAL A 341 11.44 -0.92 -0.36
C VAL A 341 10.35 0.11 -0.05
N VAL A 342 9.29 0.15 -0.86
CA VAL A 342 8.13 1.03 -0.69
C VAL A 342 6.89 0.15 -0.55
N ILE A 343 6.09 0.40 0.49
CA ILE A 343 4.89 -0.36 0.81
C ILE A 343 3.70 0.58 0.77
N TYR A 344 2.77 0.31 -0.15
CA TYR A 344 1.50 1.01 -0.28
C TYR A 344 0.41 0.18 0.40
N GLU A 345 -0.29 0.76 1.35
CA GLU A 345 -1.29 0.08 2.17
C GLU A 345 -2.71 0.40 1.67
N TYR A 346 -3.56 -0.62 1.54
CA TYR A 346 -4.92 -0.48 1.06
C TYR A 346 -5.93 -1.14 2.01
N SER A 347 -7.09 -0.50 2.17
CA SER A 347 -8.26 -1.06 2.87
C SER A 347 -8.98 -2.16 2.10
#